data_AF-A0A1L6K4L5-F1
#
_entry.id   AF-A0A1L6K4L5-F1
#
_cell.length_a   1.000
_cell.length_b   1.000
_cell.length_c   1.000
_cell.angle_alpha   90.00
_cell.angle_beta   90.00
_cell.angle_gamma   90.00
#
_symmetry.space_group_name_H-M   'P 1'
#
loop_
_entity.id
_entity.type
_entity.pdbx_description
1 polymer ?
#
loop_
_entity_poly.entity_id
_entity_poly.type
_entity_poly.pdbx_seq_one_letter_code
_entity_poly.pdbx_strand_id
1 'polypeptide(L)'
;NINNKVTKEEVDRVKGYPKLGKGTVGSDGRWMVVAAIGTRESDKERLERLVKAGVDVIVLDSSQGNSVYQVEMIKYVKQTYPELDVIGGNVVTMNGLRVGMGSGSICTTQEVCAVGRGQATAVYKVSSIAAQSGIPVIADGGISFSGHIVKALVHGASTVMMGSFLAGSTEAPGAYDFNSANSNNFPYQKKCRVKKYRGIGSLEAMTKGSDQRYLGDTAKLKIAQGVVGAVADKGSVLKLVPYTMQAVKQGFQDLGASSLHSAHDLLRSKTLRLGVRTAAAQVEGGVHGLTSHEKKAF
;
A
#
# COMPACT_ATOMS: atom_id res chain seq x y z
N ASN A 1 35.21 20.93 9.21
CA ASN A 1 33.87 20.34 9.41
C ASN A 1 32.85 21.02 8.48
N ILE A 2 32.72 20.52 7.25
CA ILE A 2 31.80 21.04 6.21
C ILE A 2 30.83 19.91 5.84
N ASN A 3 30.15 19.33 6.83
CA ASN A 3 29.39 18.10 6.60
C ASN A 3 27.88 18.30 6.39
N ASN A 4 27.37 19.53 6.53
CA ASN A 4 25.97 19.86 6.25
C ASN A 4 25.88 21.03 5.26
N LYS A 5 25.83 20.72 3.96
CA LYS A 5 25.48 21.68 2.92
C LYS A 5 24.03 21.44 2.52
N VAL A 6 23.19 22.46 2.63
CA VAL A 6 21.84 22.47 2.08
C VAL A 6 21.89 23.24 0.77
N THR A 7 21.35 22.69 -0.31
CA THR A 7 21.40 23.38 -1.61
C THR A 7 20.25 24.38 -1.75
N LYS A 8 20.46 25.42 -2.56
CA LYS A 8 19.39 26.38 -2.87
C LYS A 8 18.20 25.67 -3.53
N GLU A 9 18.49 24.70 -4.39
CA GLU A 9 17.50 23.87 -5.06
C GLU A 9 16.65 23.05 -4.06
N GLU A 10 17.25 22.53 -2.99
CA GLU A 10 16.52 21.83 -1.92
C GLU A 10 15.58 22.77 -1.14
N VAL A 11 16.04 23.98 -0.84
CA VAL A 11 15.24 25.01 -0.15
C VAL A 11 14.07 25.46 -1.02
N ASP A 12 14.34 25.76 -2.29
CA ASP A 12 13.32 26.24 -3.23
C ASP A 12 12.29 25.14 -3.55
N ARG A 13 12.75 23.88 -3.65
CA ARG A 13 11.87 22.71 -3.75
C ARG A 13 10.91 22.64 -2.56
N VAL A 14 11.40 22.79 -1.33
CA VAL A 14 10.55 22.74 -0.11
C VAL A 14 9.58 23.92 -0.03
N LYS A 15 10.01 25.13 -0.42
CA LYS A 15 9.17 26.34 -0.40
C LYS A 15 8.03 26.35 -1.40
N GLY A 16 8.18 25.69 -2.55
CA GLY A 16 7.17 25.63 -3.61
C GLY A 16 5.96 24.74 -3.31
N TYR A 17 5.98 24.02 -2.18
CA TYR A 17 4.91 23.10 -1.82
C TYR A 17 3.91 23.74 -0.84
N PRO A 18 2.59 23.47 -0.97
CA PRO A 18 1.64 23.84 0.08
C PRO A 18 2.14 23.27 1.40
N LYS A 19 2.12 24.05 2.52
CA LYS A 19 2.71 23.68 3.83
C LYS A 19 2.69 22.16 4.02
N LEU A 20 3.78 21.52 3.63
CA LEU A 20 3.83 20.06 3.64
C LEU A 20 3.78 19.66 5.10
N GLY A 21 3.05 18.58 5.42
CA GLY A 21 3.22 17.95 6.72
C GLY A 21 4.70 17.69 6.98
N LYS A 22 5.11 17.57 8.25
CA LYS A 22 6.47 17.14 8.55
C LYS A 22 6.71 15.80 7.83
N GLY A 23 7.69 15.79 6.95
CA GLY A 23 8.14 14.57 6.29
C GLY A 23 8.58 13.52 7.30
N THR A 24 8.52 12.24 6.93
CA THR A 24 9.06 11.19 7.77
C THR A 24 10.58 11.14 7.59
N VAL A 25 11.30 11.55 8.63
CA VAL A 25 12.76 11.54 8.68
C VAL A 25 13.23 10.60 9.79
N GLY A 26 14.38 9.95 9.58
CA GLY A 26 15.05 9.12 10.57
C GLY A 26 15.59 9.95 11.74
N SER A 27 16.13 9.26 12.74
CA SER A 27 16.77 9.88 13.92
C SER A 27 17.98 10.76 13.54
N ASP A 28 18.57 10.52 12.38
CA ASP A 28 19.67 11.28 11.79
C ASP A 28 19.21 12.53 10.99
N GLY A 29 17.89 12.75 10.89
CA GLY A 29 17.29 13.86 10.14
C GLY A 29 17.22 13.65 8.62
N ARG A 30 17.63 12.49 8.09
CA ARG A 30 17.51 12.16 6.66
C ARG A 30 16.13 11.57 6.35
N TRP A 31 15.72 11.65 5.09
CA TRP A 31 14.46 11.07 4.62
C TRP A 31 14.47 9.56 4.80
N MET A 32 13.41 9.01 5.40
CA MET A 32 13.28 7.56 5.52
C MET A 32 13.08 6.91 4.16
N VAL A 33 13.81 5.84 3.91
CA VAL A 33 13.74 4.99 2.72
C VAL A 33 13.50 3.55 3.13
N VAL A 34 12.53 2.93 2.45
CA VAL A 34 12.14 1.54 2.66
C VAL A 34 12.37 0.77 1.37
N ALA A 35 12.95 -0.43 1.47
CA ALA A 35 13.19 -1.29 0.30
C ALA A 35 12.57 -2.68 0.48
N ALA A 36 12.11 -3.27 -0.62
CA ALA A 36 11.58 -4.63 -0.64
C ALA A 36 12.64 -5.64 -1.12
N ILE A 37 12.67 -6.79 -0.46
CA ILE A 37 13.49 -7.96 -0.84
C ILE A 37 12.65 -9.23 -0.81
N GLY A 38 13.12 -10.29 -1.48
CA GLY A 38 12.52 -11.62 -1.40
C GLY A 38 12.93 -12.37 -0.13
N THR A 39 12.83 -13.70 -0.18
CA THR A 39 13.18 -14.58 0.94
C THR A 39 14.14 -15.70 0.54
N ARG A 40 14.81 -15.57 -0.60
CA ARG A 40 15.79 -16.55 -1.10
C ARG A 40 17.18 -16.23 -0.59
N GLU A 41 18.08 -17.20 -0.66
CA GLU A 41 19.46 -17.03 -0.20
C GLU A 41 20.18 -15.89 -0.94
N SER A 42 19.91 -15.76 -2.25
CA SER A 42 20.41 -14.66 -3.07
C SER A 42 19.94 -13.26 -2.62
N ASP A 43 18.82 -13.17 -1.90
CA ASP A 43 18.34 -11.89 -1.38
C ASP A 43 19.20 -11.34 -0.23
N LYS A 44 20.05 -12.17 0.39
CA LYS A 44 20.98 -11.72 1.44
C LYS A 44 22.02 -10.74 0.90
N GLU A 45 22.52 -10.97 -0.31
CA GLU A 45 23.45 -10.03 -0.97
C GLU A 45 22.74 -8.70 -1.30
N ARG A 46 21.49 -8.76 -1.76
CA ARG A 46 20.66 -7.57 -1.97
C ARG A 46 20.46 -6.80 -0.66
N LEU A 47 20.17 -7.49 0.44
CA LEU A 47 20.04 -6.90 1.77
C LEU A 47 21.33 -6.17 2.18
N GLU A 48 22.49 -6.82 2.07
CA GLU A 48 23.78 -6.23 2.42
C GLU A 48 24.02 -4.92 1.66
N ARG A 49 23.79 -4.92 0.34
CA ARG A 49 23.95 -3.72 -0.50
C ARG A 49 22.99 -2.59 -0.09
N LEU A 50 21.74 -2.92 0.27
CA LEU A 50 20.75 -1.94 0.72
C LEU A 50 21.10 -1.35 2.09
N VAL A 51 21.57 -2.18 3.03
CA VAL A 51 22.05 -1.71 4.33
C VAL A 51 23.26 -0.80 4.17
N LYS A 52 24.22 -1.16 3.31
CA LYS A 52 25.38 -0.32 2.99
C LYS A 52 24.98 1.03 2.37
N ALA A 53 23.87 1.06 1.61
CA ALA A 53 23.32 2.29 1.05
C ALA A 53 22.54 3.14 2.08
N GLY A 54 22.29 2.61 3.28
CA GLY A 54 21.61 3.31 4.37
C GLY A 54 20.09 3.24 4.31
N VAL A 55 19.53 2.08 3.92
CA VAL A 55 18.08 1.82 4.05
C VAL A 55 17.66 1.81 5.52
N ASP A 56 16.50 2.39 5.85
CA ASP A 56 15.98 2.44 7.22
C ASP A 56 15.17 1.19 7.57
N VAL A 57 14.38 0.68 6.61
CA VAL A 57 13.46 -0.44 6.83
C VAL A 57 13.47 -1.39 5.63
N ILE A 58 13.44 -2.69 5.91
CA ILE A 58 13.29 -3.73 4.88
C ILE A 58 11.92 -4.38 4.96
N VAL A 59 11.26 -4.52 3.80
CA VAL A 59 10.03 -5.28 3.64
C VAL A 59 10.37 -6.63 3.01
N LEU A 60 10.04 -7.72 3.71
CA LEU A 60 10.09 -9.07 3.12
C LEU A 60 8.81 -9.29 2.32
N ASP A 61 8.91 -9.23 0.99
CA ASP A 61 7.75 -9.25 0.11
C ASP A 61 7.44 -10.67 -0.37
N SER A 62 6.40 -11.27 0.21
CA SER A 62 5.84 -12.55 -0.24
C SER A 62 4.34 -12.44 -0.47
N SER A 63 3.81 -13.27 -1.38
CA SER A 63 2.36 -13.45 -1.50
C SER A 63 1.73 -14.09 -0.25
N GLN A 64 2.49 -14.96 0.44
CA GLN A 64 2.08 -15.64 1.67
C GLN A 64 3.29 -15.75 2.61
N GLY A 65 3.37 -14.84 3.60
CA GLY A 65 4.56 -14.65 4.42
C GLY A 65 4.79 -15.70 5.51
N ASN A 66 3.78 -16.50 5.87
CA ASN A 66 3.95 -17.63 6.78
C ASN A 66 4.63 -18.80 6.07
N SER A 67 5.95 -18.68 5.88
CA SER A 67 6.80 -19.69 5.27
C SER A 67 8.10 -19.80 6.07
N VAL A 68 8.69 -21.00 6.07
CA VAL A 68 10.00 -21.24 6.71
C VAL A 68 11.05 -20.27 6.16
N TYR A 69 11.06 -20.02 4.86
CA TYR A 69 11.99 -19.07 4.23
C TYR A 69 11.91 -17.66 4.81
N GLN A 70 10.70 -17.13 5.01
CA GLN A 70 10.56 -15.79 5.57
C GLN A 70 10.93 -15.74 7.06
N VAL A 71 10.52 -16.75 7.84
CA VAL A 71 10.88 -16.84 9.26
C VAL A 71 12.40 -16.88 9.43
N GLU A 72 13.09 -17.69 8.65
CA GLU A 72 14.56 -17.76 8.70
C GLU A 72 15.22 -16.49 8.17
N MET A 73 14.67 -15.82 7.15
CA MET A 73 15.16 -14.53 6.69
C MET A 73 15.02 -13.44 7.76
N ILE A 74 13.89 -13.40 8.49
CA ILE A 74 13.70 -12.45 9.61
C ILE A 74 14.76 -12.70 10.68
N LYS A 75 14.97 -13.96 11.10
CA LYS A 75 16.01 -14.31 12.08
C LYS A 75 17.39 -13.88 11.61
N TYR A 76 17.74 -14.19 10.36
CA TYR A 76 19.01 -13.79 9.75
C TYR A 76 19.20 -12.27 9.76
N VAL A 77 18.18 -11.50 9.35
CA VAL A 77 18.26 -10.04 9.36
C VAL A 77 18.46 -9.51 10.77
N LYS A 78 17.70 -9.99 11.76
CA LYS A 78 17.83 -9.52 13.15
C LYS A 78 19.12 -9.97 13.84
N GLN A 79 19.71 -11.08 13.43
CA GLN A 79 21.04 -11.51 13.89
C GLN A 79 22.17 -10.68 13.28
N THR A 80 22.07 -10.37 11.98
CA THR A 80 23.13 -9.68 11.23
C THR A 80 23.07 -8.17 11.41
N TYR A 81 21.85 -7.62 11.45
CA TYR A 81 21.55 -6.18 11.52
C TYR A 81 20.49 -5.94 12.61
N PRO A 82 20.86 -6.03 13.91
CA PRO A 82 19.90 -5.97 15.03
C PRO A 82 19.13 -4.65 15.11
N GLU A 83 19.72 -3.56 14.63
CA GLU A 83 19.08 -2.23 14.62
C GLU A 83 18.18 -2.00 13.38
N LEU A 84 18.24 -2.87 12.37
CA LEU A 84 17.45 -2.71 11.16
C LEU A 84 16.00 -3.12 11.41
N ASP A 85 15.07 -2.23 11.06
CA ASP A 85 13.64 -2.52 11.12
C ASP A 85 13.22 -3.44 9.96
N VAL A 86 12.35 -4.41 10.27
CA VAL A 86 11.90 -5.42 9.32
C VAL A 86 10.38 -5.51 9.33
N ILE A 87 9.78 -5.38 8.15
CA ILE A 87 8.36 -5.57 7.90
C ILE A 87 8.13 -6.94 7.26
N GLY A 88 7.59 -7.89 8.04
CA GLY A 88 7.17 -9.21 7.55
C GLY A 88 5.75 -9.21 6.96
N GLY A 89 5.55 -9.98 5.90
CA GLY A 89 4.26 -10.16 5.23
C GLY A 89 4.34 -10.91 3.89
N ASN A 90 3.21 -11.07 3.19
CA ASN A 90 1.87 -10.67 3.62
C ASN A 90 1.18 -11.77 4.46
N VAL A 91 0.34 -11.37 5.42
CA VAL A 91 -0.50 -12.28 6.22
C VAL A 91 -1.97 -11.87 6.17
N VAL A 92 -2.89 -12.78 6.50
CA VAL A 92 -4.34 -12.49 6.62
C VAL A 92 -5.01 -13.09 7.86
N THR A 93 -4.26 -13.80 8.70
CA THR A 93 -4.79 -14.55 9.87
C THR A 93 -3.95 -14.44 11.14
N MET A 94 -2.62 -14.32 11.03
CA MET A 94 -1.69 -14.38 12.18
C MET A 94 -0.95 -13.05 12.37
N ASN A 95 -0.08 -12.98 13.38
CA ASN A 95 0.81 -11.84 13.58
C ASN A 95 1.69 -11.60 12.35
N GLY A 96 1.66 -10.37 11.85
CA GLY A 96 2.48 -9.90 10.75
C GLY A 96 2.23 -8.41 10.53
N LEU A 97 3.27 -7.71 10.11
CA LEU A 97 3.24 -6.26 9.99
C LEU A 97 2.49 -5.83 8.72
N ARG A 98 2.58 -6.58 7.62
CA ARG A 98 1.92 -6.26 6.35
C ARG A 98 0.77 -7.22 6.06
N VAL A 99 -0.45 -6.68 6.03
CA VAL A 99 -1.70 -7.47 6.00
C VAL A 99 -2.43 -7.29 4.68
N GLY A 100 -2.69 -8.40 3.99
CA GLY A 100 -3.53 -8.44 2.78
C GLY A 100 -3.07 -9.47 1.77
N MET A 101 -3.99 -10.30 1.28
CA MET A 101 -3.73 -11.31 0.25
C MET A 101 -4.93 -11.41 -0.68
N GLY A 102 -4.70 -11.14 -1.97
CA GLY A 102 -5.76 -11.12 -2.99
C GLY A 102 -6.66 -9.88 -2.98
N SER A 103 -6.41 -8.89 -2.13
CA SER A 103 -7.24 -7.68 -2.00
C SER A 103 -6.81 -6.52 -2.92
N GLY A 104 -5.62 -6.59 -3.52
CA GLY A 104 -5.11 -5.58 -4.44
C GLY A 104 -5.91 -5.52 -5.75
N SER A 105 -6.08 -4.33 -6.32
CA SER A 105 -6.93 -4.07 -7.51
C SER A 105 -6.51 -4.77 -8.82
N ILE A 106 -5.43 -5.53 -8.78
CA ILE A 106 -4.73 -6.17 -9.91
C ILE A 106 -4.26 -7.58 -9.53
N CYS A 107 -4.63 -8.04 -8.34
CA CYS A 107 -4.25 -9.33 -7.79
C CYS A 107 -5.39 -10.31 -8.06
N THR A 108 -5.06 -11.47 -8.62
CA THR A 108 -6.04 -12.54 -8.92
C THR A 108 -5.83 -13.77 -8.05
N THR A 109 -5.01 -13.69 -6.98
CA THR A 109 -4.73 -14.82 -6.08
C THR A 109 -6.00 -15.49 -5.52
N GLN A 110 -7.04 -14.71 -5.19
CA GLN A 110 -8.30 -15.29 -4.69
C GLN A 110 -9.04 -16.08 -5.77
N GLU A 111 -8.99 -15.62 -7.02
CA GLU A 111 -9.64 -16.27 -8.15
C GLU A 111 -8.87 -17.51 -8.62
N VAL A 112 -7.55 -17.35 -8.81
CA VAL A 112 -6.68 -18.38 -9.39
C VAL A 112 -6.29 -19.45 -8.38
N CYS A 113 -6.07 -19.07 -7.12
CA CYS A 113 -5.59 -19.99 -6.09
C CYS A 113 -6.63 -20.30 -5.01
N ALA A 114 -7.82 -19.69 -5.05
CA ALA A 114 -8.85 -19.83 -4.01
C ALA A 114 -8.38 -19.45 -2.59
N VAL A 115 -7.32 -18.65 -2.47
CA VAL A 115 -6.72 -18.25 -1.19
C VAL A 115 -6.74 -16.74 -1.03
N GLY A 116 -7.20 -16.28 0.13
CA GLY A 116 -7.19 -14.88 0.53
C GLY A 116 -8.19 -14.62 1.65
N ARG A 117 -8.50 -13.34 1.88
CA ARG A 117 -9.50 -12.94 2.87
C ARG A 117 -10.05 -11.55 2.55
N GLY A 118 -11.30 -11.29 2.97
CA GLY A 118 -11.85 -9.94 2.95
C GLY A 118 -10.97 -8.98 3.76
N GLN A 119 -10.48 -7.91 3.12
CA GLN A 119 -9.39 -7.07 3.64
C GLN A 119 -9.74 -6.43 5.00
N ALA A 120 -10.94 -5.88 5.17
CA ALA A 120 -11.37 -5.27 6.43
C ALA A 120 -11.34 -6.29 7.59
N THR A 121 -11.81 -7.51 7.34
CA THR A 121 -11.77 -8.61 8.32
C THR A 121 -10.34 -9.05 8.62
N ALA A 122 -9.48 -9.13 7.60
CA ALA A 122 -8.07 -9.47 7.77
C ALA A 122 -7.36 -8.44 8.64
N VAL A 123 -7.51 -7.15 8.31
CA VAL A 123 -6.93 -6.03 9.08
C VAL A 123 -7.44 -6.07 10.52
N TYR A 124 -8.75 -6.15 10.75
CA TYR A 124 -9.33 -6.17 12.09
C TYR A 124 -8.84 -7.33 12.94
N LYS A 125 -8.83 -8.55 12.38
CA LYS A 125 -8.41 -9.74 13.15
C LYS A 125 -6.91 -9.72 13.44
N VAL A 126 -6.09 -9.36 12.45
CA VAL A 126 -4.62 -9.32 12.65
C VAL A 126 -4.24 -8.18 13.59
N SER A 127 -4.83 -6.98 13.45
CA SER A 127 -4.57 -5.84 14.34
C SER A 127 -4.98 -6.12 15.78
N SER A 128 -6.10 -6.83 15.99
CA SER A 128 -6.55 -7.21 17.34
C SER A 128 -5.56 -8.13 18.06
N ILE A 129 -4.87 -9.01 17.33
CA ILE A 129 -3.85 -9.90 17.90
C ILE A 129 -2.53 -9.13 18.06
N ALA A 130 -2.10 -8.41 17.02
CA ALA A 130 -0.84 -7.65 17.01
C ALA A 130 -0.79 -6.56 18.10
N ALA A 131 -1.94 -5.96 18.43
CA ALA A 131 -2.06 -4.96 19.49
C ALA A 131 -1.65 -5.50 20.88
N GLN A 132 -1.82 -6.80 21.15
CA GLN A 132 -1.41 -7.41 22.42
C GLN A 132 0.10 -7.40 22.62
N SER A 133 0.86 -7.30 21.52
CA SER A 133 2.31 -7.24 21.51
C SER A 133 2.84 -5.86 21.10
N GLY A 134 1.98 -4.85 20.99
CA GLY A 134 2.37 -3.50 20.55
C GLY A 134 2.89 -3.43 19.11
N ILE A 135 2.57 -4.42 18.27
CA ILE A 135 3.08 -4.52 16.88
C ILE A 135 2.15 -3.73 15.94
N PRO A 136 2.66 -2.75 15.17
CA PRO A 136 1.84 -1.98 14.24
C PRO A 136 1.38 -2.80 13.02
N VAL A 137 0.28 -2.42 12.39
CA VAL A 137 -0.24 -3.14 11.20
C VAL A 137 -0.36 -2.22 10.00
N ILE A 138 0.12 -2.67 8.85
CA ILE A 138 -0.01 -2.02 7.54
C ILE A 138 -1.12 -2.73 6.76
N ALA A 139 -2.20 -2.02 6.46
CA ALA A 139 -3.24 -2.53 5.56
C ALA A 139 -2.79 -2.36 4.10
N ASP A 140 -2.49 -3.45 3.42
CA ASP A 140 -1.99 -3.47 2.04
C ASP A 140 -3.02 -4.03 1.06
N GLY A 141 -3.44 -3.19 0.11
CA GLY A 141 -4.40 -3.55 -0.93
C GLY A 141 -5.84 -3.11 -0.65
N GLY A 142 -6.64 -3.00 -1.73
CA GLY A 142 -8.06 -2.63 -1.67
C GLY A 142 -8.37 -1.14 -1.42
N ILE A 143 -7.36 -0.28 -1.31
CA ILE A 143 -7.55 1.17 -1.08
C ILE A 143 -7.77 1.90 -2.40
N SER A 144 -9.00 2.39 -2.63
CA SER A 144 -9.37 3.09 -3.86
C SER A 144 -9.73 4.56 -3.65
N PHE A 145 -10.15 4.94 -2.44
CA PHE A 145 -10.52 6.31 -2.06
C PHE A 145 -10.27 6.55 -0.57
N SER A 146 -10.30 7.81 -0.12
CA SER A 146 -10.01 8.23 1.27
C SER A 146 -10.85 7.48 2.32
N GLY A 147 -12.12 7.22 2.05
CA GLY A 147 -12.98 6.43 2.92
C GLY A 147 -12.50 4.98 3.15
N HIS A 148 -11.77 4.36 2.21
CA HIS A 148 -11.13 3.06 2.47
C HIS A 148 -9.95 3.20 3.44
N ILE A 149 -9.21 4.31 3.36
CA ILE A 149 -8.12 4.61 4.31
C ILE A 149 -8.70 4.77 5.72
N VAL A 150 -9.75 5.59 5.87
CA VAL A 150 -10.44 5.78 7.15
C VAL A 150 -10.91 4.45 7.72
N LYS A 151 -11.59 3.62 6.92
CA LYS A 151 -12.05 2.29 7.34
C LYS A 151 -10.88 1.41 7.79
N ALA A 152 -9.81 1.31 7.01
CA ALA A 152 -8.66 0.47 7.35
C ALA A 152 -8.01 0.90 8.68
N LEU A 153 -7.79 2.21 8.87
CA LEU A 153 -7.22 2.77 10.09
C LEU A 153 -8.13 2.55 11.30
N VAL A 154 -9.44 2.77 11.14
CA VAL A 154 -10.45 2.50 12.17
C VAL A 154 -10.45 1.03 12.57
N HIS A 155 -10.30 0.09 11.61
CA HIS A 155 -10.21 -1.34 11.89
C HIS A 155 -8.87 -1.78 12.54
N GLY A 156 -8.07 -0.84 13.06
CA GLY A 156 -6.87 -1.13 13.83
C GLY A 156 -5.56 -1.12 13.04
N ALA A 157 -5.57 -0.81 11.74
CA ALA A 157 -4.31 -0.57 11.03
C ALA A 157 -3.62 0.69 11.56
N SER A 158 -2.30 0.64 11.67
CA SER A 158 -1.43 1.77 11.98
C SER A 158 -1.16 2.62 10.74
N THR A 159 -1.02 1.97 9.58
CA THR A 159 -0.81 2.65 8.29
C THR A 159 -1.50 1.89 7.15
N VAL A 160 -1.56 2.51 5.97
CA VAL A 160 -2.09 1.89 4.75
C VAL A 160 -1.03 1.92 3.65
N MET A 161 -0.92 0.83 2.89
CA MET A 161 -0.08 0.74 1.70
C MET A 161 -0.95 0.78 0.45
N MET A 162 -0.59 1.64 -0.51
CA MET A 162 -1.44 1.98 -1.64
C MET A 162 -0.70 1.88 -2.96
N GLY A 163 -1.11 0.94 -3.82
CA GLY A 163 -0.58 0.80 -5.18
C GLY A 163 -1.34 1.66 -6.20
N SER A 164 -2.49 1.17 -6.67
CA SER A 164 -3.29 1.84 -7.72
C SER A 164 -3.75 3.25 -7.35
N PHE A 165 -3.89 3.56 -6.06
CA PHE A 165 -4.18 4.91 -5.57
C PHE A 165 -3.11 5.92 -6.03
N LEU A 166 -1.83 5.54 -6.02
CA LEU A 166 -0.68 6.40 -6.31
C LEU A 166 -0.09 6.18 -7.72
N ALA A 167 -0.35 5.04 -8.36
CA ALA A 167 0.29 4.64 -9.62
C ALA A 167 0.05 5.59 -10.81
N GLY A 168 -1.04 6.37 -10.78
CA GLY A 168 -1.35 7.38 -11.81
C GLY A 168 -0.69 8.75 -11.60
N SER A 169 0.13 8.89 -10.55
CA SER A 169 0.75 10.17 -10.21
C SER A 169 1.96 10.51 -11.09
N THR A 170 2.36 11.77 -11.15
CA THR A 170 3.55 12.20 -11.91
C THR A 170 4.83 11.52 -11.43
N GLU A 171 4.96 11.33 -10.11
CA GLU A 171 6.15 10.75 -9.45
C GLU A 171 6.22 9.22 -9.59
N ALA A 172 5.10 8.55 -9.88
CA ALA A 172 5.10 7.11 -10.13
C ALA A 172 5.93 6.76 -11.39
N PRO A 173 6.72 5.68 -11.37
CA PRO A 173 7.55 5.31 -12.51
C PRO A 173 6.71 4.93 -13.75
N GLY A 174 7.28 5.15 -14.93
CA GLY A 174 6.65 4.86 -16.23
C GLY A 174 6.16 6.11 -16.95
N ALA A 175 5.99 5.98 -18.28
CA ALA A 175 5.49 7.05 -19.13
C ALA A 175 3.96 7.11 -19.12
N TYR A 176 3.42 8.31 -19.34
CA TYR A 176 2.01 8.48 -19.64
C TYR A 176 1.73 8.01 -21.06
N ASP A 177 0.58 7.39 -21.24
CA ASP A 177 -0.03 7.09 -22.52
C ASP A 177 -1.46 7.66 -22.55
N PHE A 178 -2.15 7.58 -23.67
CA PHE A 178 -3.58 7.87 -23.77
C PHE A 178 -4.35 6.56 -23.91
N ASN A 179 -5.47 6.42 -23.19
CA ASN A 179 -6.34 5.29 -23.44
C ASN A 179 -6.86 5.34 -24.89
N SER A 180 -6.84 4.19 -25.58
CA SER A 180 -7.44 4.08 -26.90
C SER A 180 -8.96 4.15 -26.77
N ALA A 181 -9.59 5.05 -27.54
CA ALA A 181 -11.05 5.23 -27.56
C ALA A 181 -11.81 3.96 -28.04
N ASN A 182 -11.10 2.98 -28.61
CA ASN A 182 -11.63 1.73 -29.13
C ASN A 182 -11.34 0.51 -28.23
N SER A 183 -11.16 0.69 -26.92
CA SER A 183 -11.13 -0.46 -26.01
C SER A 183 -12.53 -1.07 -25.96
N ASN A 184 -12.70 -2.23 -26.60
CA ASN A 184 -13.96 -3.00 -26.71
C ASN A 184 -14.65 -3.34 -25.38
N ASN A 185 -14.06 -2.99 -24.22
CA ASN A 185 -14.64 -3.21 -22.90
C ASN A 185 -15.27 -1.95 -22.27
N PHE A 186 -15.03 -0.74 -22.80
CA PHE A 186 -15.60 0.52 -22.25
C PHE A 186 -15.86 1.57 -23.35
N PRO A 187 -16.95 1.43 -24.14
CA PRO A 187 -17.23 2.28 -25.31
C PRO A 187 -17.53 3.77 -25.01
N TYR A 188 -17.55 4.17 -23.73
CA TYR A 188 -17.89 5.53 -23.30
C TYR A 188 -16.77 6.24 -22.50
N GLN A 189 -15.54 5.70 -22.49
CA GLN A 189 -14.44 6.41 -21.83
C GLN A 189 -13.89 7.54 -22.70
N LYS A 190 -14.02 8.77 -22.20
CA LYS A 190 -13.33 9.95 -22.74
C LYS A 190 -11.83 9.66 -22.81
N LYS A 191 -11.18 10.06 -23.92
CA LYS A 191 -9.72 10.00 -24.07
C LYS A 191 -9.07 10.71 -22.87
N CYS A 192 -8.31 9.99 -22.08
CA CYS A 192 -7.65 10.47 -20.88
C CYS A 192 -6.22 9.94 -20.82
N ARG A 193 -5.35 10.70 -20.15
CA ARG A 193 -3.99 10.25 -19.85
C ARG A 193 -4.04 9.13 -18.84
N VAL A 194 -3.24 8.10 -19.06
CA VAL A 194 -3.15 6.92 -18.23
C VAL A 194 -1.69 6.52 -18.02
N LYS A 195 -1.41 5.77 -16.95
CA LYS A 195 -0.15 5.06 -16.74
C LYS A 195 -0.39 3.57 -16.66
N LYS A 196 0.55 2.79 -17.19
CA LYS A 196 0.55 1.33 -17.05
C LYS A 196 0.75 0.94 -15.59
N TYR A 197 -0.09 0.04 -15.09
CA TYR A 197 -0.02 -0.48 -13.73
C TYR A 197 -0.14 -2.00 -13.76
N ARG A 198 0.79 -2.71 -13.14
CA ARG A 198 0.86 -4.18 -13.22
C ARG A 198 1.06 -4.82 -11.87
N GLY A 199 0.46 -6.00 -11.70
CA GLY A 199 0.75 -6.87 -10.57
C GLY A 199 2.09 -7.52 -10.69
N ILE A 200 2.75 -7.63 -9.56
CA ILE A 200 4.00 -8.37 -9.45
C ILE A 200 3.79 -9.87 -9.73
N GLY A 201 2.56 -10.38 -9.65
CA GLY A 201 2.16 -11.72 -10.09
C GLY A 201 1.66 -11.82 -11.53
N SER A 202 1.74 -10.73 -12.30
CA SER A 202 1.46 -10.79 -13.74
C SER A 202 2.64 -11.44 -14.48
N LEU A 203 2.36 -12.10 -15.61
CA LEU A 203 3.40 -12.72 -16.43
C LEU A 203 4.52 -11.74 -16.80
N GLU A 204 4.17 -10.49 -17.12
CA GLU A 204 5.14 -9.45 -17.49
C GLU A 204 6.04 -8.99 -16.33
N ALA A 205 5.56 -9.12 -15.08
CA ALA A 205 6.40 -8.88 -13.91
C ALA A 205 7.24 -10.12 -13.59
N MET A 206 6.64 -11.30 -13.65
CA MET A 206 7.30 -12.58 -13.34
C MET A 206 8.45 -12.90 -14.30
N THR A 207 8.33 -12.54 -15.58
CA THR A 207 9.46 -12.64 -16.54
C THR A 207 10.61 -11.69 -16.22
N LYS A 208 10.37 -10.66 -15.39
CA LYS A 208 11.37 -9.70 -14.91
C LYS A 208 11.82 -9.99 -13.47
N GLY A 209 11.61 -11.21 -12.97
CA GLY A 209 12.21 -11.71 -11.72
C GLY A 209 11.33 -11.65 -10.47
N SER A 210 10.01 -11.45 -10.61
CA SER A 210 9.10 -11.43 -9.46
C SER A 210 8.38 -12.76 -9.17
N ASP A 211 8.70 -13.81 -9.92
CA ASP A 211 8.15 -15.16 -9.75
C ASP A 211 8.51 -15.80 -8.41
N GLN A 212 9.67 -15.48 -7.84
CA GLN A 212 10.07 -15.93 -6.49
C GLN A 212 9.02 -15.62 -5.42
N ARG A 213 8.33 -14.47 -5.54
CA ARG A 213 7.23 -14.06 -4.65
C ARG A 213 6.06 -15.06 -4.62
N TYR A 214 5.89 -15.83 -5.70
CA TYR A 214 4.79 -16.78 -5.91
C TYR A 214 5.27 -18.24 -5.92
N LEU A 215 6.48 -18.51 -5.39
CA LEU A 215 7.08 -19.85 -5.37
C LEU A 215 7.23 -20.48 -6.77
N GLY A 216 7.29 -19.64 -7.80
CA GLY A 216 7.33 -20.07 -9.20
C GLY A 216 8.75 -20.18 -9.78
N ASP A 217 9.78 -19.94 -8.97
CA ASP A 217 11.18 -19.84 -9.40
C ASP A 217 11.75 -21.15 -9.96
N THR A 218 11.20 -22.30 -9.55
CA THR A 218 11.58 -23.63 -10.05
C THR A 218 10.54 -24.25 -10.99
N ALA A 219 9.40 -23.60 -11.20
CA ALA A 219 8.28 -24.15 -11.95
C ALA A 219 8.42 -23.91 -13.46
N LYS A 220 8.28 -24.97 -14.27
CA LYS A 220 8.25 -24.87 -15.74
C LYS A 220 7.03 -24.09 -16.25
N LEU A 221 5.89 -24.23 -15.58
CA LEU A 221 4.66 -23.49 -15.89
C LEU A 221 4.46 -22.37 -14.87
N LYS A 222 4.50 -21.12 -15.33
CA LYS A 222 4.26 -19.94 -14.48
C LYS A 222 2.76 -19.64 -14.43
N ILE A 223 2.16 -19.79 -13.25
CA ILE A 223 0.75 -19.46 -13.01
C ILE A 223 0.67 -17.99 -12.57
N ALA A 224 0.02 -17.16 -13.38
CA ALA A 224 -0.15 -15.75 -13.08
C ALA A 224 -1.18 -15.53 -11.95
N GLN A 225 -0.79 -14.74 -10.95
CA GLN A 225 -1.68 -14.31 -9.84
C GLN A 225 -1.92 -12.79 -9.86
N GLY A 226 -1.73 -12.17 -11.02
CA GLY A 226 -2.07 -10.77 -11.22
C GLY A 226 -2.17 -10.40 -12.69
N VAL A 227 -2.70 -9.21 -12.93
CA VAL A 227 -2.95 -8.68 -14.27
C VAL A 227 -2.15 -7.41 -14.54
N VAL A 228 -2.11 -7.03 -15.81
CA VAL A 228 -1.62 -5.74 -16.28
C VAL A 228 -2.81 -4.90 -16.70
N GLY A 229 -2.83 -3.63 -16.29
CA GLY A 229 -3.85 -2.67 -16.68
C GLY A 229 -3.28 -1.27 -16.79
N ALA A 230 -4.17 -0.28 -16.81
CA ALA A 230 -3.81 1.12 -16.79
C ALA A 230 -4.64 1.87 -15.73
N VAL A 231 -4.06 2.89 -15.13
CA VAL A 231 -4.71 3.78 -14.18
C VAL A 231 -4.75 5.19 -14.77
N ALA A 232 -5.86 5.90 -14.56
CA ALA A 232 -5.98 7.29 -14.97
C ALA A 232 -4.93 8.17 -14.28
N ASP A 233 -4.51 9.23 -14.97
CA ASP A 233 -3.68 10.29 -14.42
C ASP A 233 -4.33 10.92 -13.19
N LYS A 234 -3.54 11.09 -12.13
CA LYS A 234 -3.96 11.65 -10.84
C LYS A 234 -3.20 12.93 -10.48
N GLY A 235 -2.37 13.45 -11.38
CA GLY A 235 -1.49 14.58 -11.11
C GLY A 235 -0.41 14.26 -10.07
N SER A 236 0.18 15.28 -9.46
CA SER A 236 1.28 15.09 -8.51
C SER A 236 0.82 14.62 -7.13
N VAL A 237 1.61 13.74 -6.51
CA VAL A 237 1.44 13.35 -5.09
C VAL A 237 1.44 14.57 -4.16
N LEU A 238 2.08 15.67 -4.57
CA LEU A 238 2.14 16.93 -3.84
C LEU A 238 0.78 17.61 -3.68
N LYS A 239 -0.20 17.27 -4.52
CA LYS A 239 -1.61 17.69 -4.38
C LYS A 239 -2.47 16.56 -3.84
N LEU A 240 -2.29 15.35 -4.38
CA LEU A 240 -3.10 14.18 -4.03
C LEU A 240 -2.96 13.80 -2.55
N VAL A 241 -1.74 13.80 -2.00
CA VAL A 241 -1.51 13.39 -0.60
C VAL A 241 -2.09 14.40 0.39
N PRO A 242 -1.82 15.72 0.30
CA PRO A 242 -2.44 16.70 1.21
C PRO A 242 -3.97 16.67 1.16
N TYR A 243 -4.57 16.57 -0.04
CA TYR A 243 -6.02 16.41 -0.18
C TYR A 243 -6.53 15.17 0.55
N THR A 244 -5.87 14.02 0.33
CA THR A 244 -6.25 12.76 0.95
C THR A 244 -6.11 12.81 2.47
N MET A 245 -5.04 13.43 2.98
CA MET A 245 -4.85 13.64 4.41
C MET A 245 -5.97 14.49 5.01
N GLN A 246 -6.39 15.57 4.34
CA GLN A 246 -7.49 16.41 4.80
C GLN A 246 -8.81 15.62 4.81
N ALA A 247 -9.08 14.83 3.78
CA ALA A 247 -10.27 13.98 3.72
C ALA A 247 -10.29 12.91 4.84
N VAL A 248 -9.13 12.32 5.18
CA VAL A 248 -9.01 11.39 6.31
C VAL A 248 -9.25 12.10 7.63
N LYS A 249 -8.68 13.31 7.84
CA LYS A 249 -8.93 14.12 9.04
C LYS A 249 -10.42 14.46 9.20
N GLN A 250 -11.11 14.81 8.12
CA GLN A 250 -12.56 15.05 8.15
C GLN A 250 -13.32 13.79 8.55
N GLY A 251 -12.96 12.64 7.96
CA GLY A 251 -13.55 11.36 8.37
C GLY A 251 -13.35 11.07 9.86
N PHE A 252 -12.16 11.34 10.40
CA PHE A 252 -11.87 11.18 11.84
C PHE A 252 -12.66 12.16 12.72
N GLN A 253 -12.84 13.41 12.28
CA GLN A 253 -13.71 14.38 12.95
C GLN A 253 -15.16 13.88 13.03
N ASP A 254 -15.71 13.41 11.92
CA ASP A 254 -17.09 12.93 11.84
C ASP A 254 -17.32 11.66 12.68
N LEU A 255 -16.28 10.84 12.84
CA LEU A 255 -16.28 9.67 13.74
C LEU A 255 -16.13 10.05 15.23
N GLY A 256 -15.76 11.29 15.55
CA GLY A 256 -15.45 11.75 16.91
C GLY A 256 -14.07 11.33 17.42
N ALA A 257 -13.12 11.00 16.54
CA ALA A 257 -11.76 10.58 16.90
C ALA A 257 -10.74 11.69 16.64
N SER A 258 -10.03 12.13 17.69
CA SER A 258 -9.04 13.21 17.58
C SER A 258 -7.65 12.74 17.09
N SER A 259 -7.43 11.43 17.06
CA SER A 259 -6.18 10.81 16.61
C SER A 259 -6.39 9.35 16.21
N LEU A 260 -5.38 8.74 15.60
CA LEU A 260 -5.38 7.30 15.30
C LEU A 260 -5.54 6.44 16.56
N HIS A 261 -4.80 6.76 17.61
CA HIS A 261 -4.89 6.07 18.90
C HIS A 261 -6.30 6.18 19.49
N SER A 262 -6.89 7.39 19.46
CA SER A 262 -8.27 7.61 19.91
C SER A 262 -9.27 6.79 19.09
N ALA A 263 -9.12 6.69 17.76
CA ALA A 263 -9.99 5.84 16.95
C ALA A 263 -9.90 4.36 17.34
N HIS A 264 -8.69 3.86 17.62
CA HIS A 264 -8.48 2.49 18.10
C HIS A 264 -9.10 2.26 19.48
N ASP A 265 -8.98 3.22 20.40
CA ASP A 265 -9.60 3.17 21.72
C ASP A 265 -11.12 3.18 21.65
N LEU A 266 -11.70 4.03 20.79
CA LEU A 266 -13.14 4.08 20.56
C LEU A 266 -13.68 2.77 19.97
N LEU A 267 -12.93 2.12 19.06
CA LEU A 267 -13.29 0.80 18.54
C LEU A 267 -13.23 -0.27 19.64
N ARG A 268 -12.14 -0.32 20.42
CA ARG A 268 -11.94 -1.33 21.48
C ARG A 268 -12.95 -1.20 22.62
N SER A 269 -13.26 0.03 23.03
CA SER A 269 -14.26 0.34 24.05
C SER A 269 -15.70 0.13 23.58
N LYS A 270 -15.91 -0.13 22.27
CA LYS A 270 -17.22 -0.29 21.62
C LYS A 270 -18.09 0.98 21.63
N THR A 271 -17.51 2.14 21.95
CA THR A 271 -18.14 3.46 21.78
C THR A 271 -18.33 3.78 20.30
N LEU A 272 -17.32 3.49 19.46
CA LEU A 272 -17.49 3.52 18.02
C LEU A 272 -18.33 2.31 17.57
N ARG A 273 -19.37 2.57 16.78
CA ARG A 273 -20.24 1.54 16.22
C ARG A 273 -20.08 1.48 14.70
N LEU A 274 -20.09 0.27 14.15
CA LEU A 274 -20.01 0.02 12.71
C LEU A 274 -21.28 -0.71 12.25
N GLY A 275 -21.83 -0.30 11.11
CA GLY A 275 -22.98 -0.92 10.47
C GLY A 275 -22.58 -1.60 9.15
N VAL A 276 -23.07 -2.83 8.93
CA VAL A 276 -22.92 -3.51 7.64
C VAL A 276 -23.89 -2.87 6.64
N ARG A 277 -23.42 -2.63 5.42
CA ARG A 277 -24.23 -2.08 4.33
C ARG A 277 -24.56 -3.18 3.32
N THR A 278 -25.84 -3.38 3.05
CA THR A 278 -26.32 -4.24 1.97
C THR A 278 -25.85 -3.72 0.61
N ALA A 279 -25.95 -4.54 -0.44
CA ALA A 279 -25.57 -4.11 -1.80
C ALA A 279 -26.36 -2.87 -2.24
N ALA A 280 -27.67 -2.82 -1.99
CA ALA A 280 -28.50 -1.66 -2.29
C ALA A 280 -28.05 -0.40 -1.53
N ALA A 281 -27.79 -0.53 -0.21
CA ALA A 281 -27.29 0.58 0.59
C ALA A 281 -25.93 1.08 0.10
N GLN A 282 -25.08 0.22 -0.47
CA GLN A 282 -23.80 0.63 -1.07
C GLN A 282 -23.98 1.46 -2.34
N VAL A 283 -24.91 1.08 -3.21
CA VAL A 283 -25.30 1.85 -4.40
C VAL A 283 -25.84 3.23 -3.99
N GLU A 284 -26.72 3.27 -2.99
CA GLU A 284 -27.30 4.51 -2.45
C GLU A 284 -26.24 5.46 -1.86
N GLY A 285 -25.22 4.98 -1.14
CA GLY A 285 -24.17 5.90 -0.66
C GLY A 285 -23.14 6.32 -1.71
N GLY A 286 -23.31 5.90 -2.97
CA GLY A 286 -22.59 6.44 -4.13
C GLY A 286 -23.34 7.63 -4.75
N VAL A 287 -22.93 8.07 -5.94
CA VAL A 287 -23.72 9.00 -6.74
C VAL A 287 -24.75 8.18 -7.52
N HIS A 288 -26.05 8.47 -7.36
CA HIS A 288 -27.13 7.77 -8.04
C HIS A 288 -28.28 8.75 -8.40
N GLY A 289 -29.17 8.34 -9.32
CA GLY A 289 -30.35 9.12 -9.71
C GLY A 289 -30.07 10.35 -10.60
N LEU A 290 -28.87 10.46 -11.18
CA LEU A 290 -28.48 11.56 -12.08
C LEU A 290 -28.28 11.04 -13.51
N THR A 291 -28.65 11.85 -14.51
CA THR A 291 -28.40 11.56 -15.93
C THR A 291 -26.93 11.76 -16.33
N SER A 292 -26.21 12.66 -15.65
CA SER A 292 -24.76 12.83 -15.77
C SER A 292 -24.18 13.49 -14.51
N HIS A 293 -22.91 13.24 -14.21
CA HIS A 293 -22.18 13.92 -13.13
C HIS A 293 -20.67 13.94 -13.43
N GLU A 294 -19.96 14.94 -12.91
CA GLU A 294 -18.50 15.01 -12.95
C GLU A 294 -17.95 14.96 -11.52
N LYS A 295 -17.06 14.00 -11.26
CA LYS A 295 -16.39 13.89 -9.97
C LYS A 295 -14.97 14.42 -10.08
N LYS A 296 -14.71 15.61 -9.54
CA LYS A 296 -13.36 16.17 -9.45
C LYS A 296 -12.66 15.60 -8.22
N ALA A 297 -11.42 15.16 -8.41
CA ALA A 297 -10.63 14.53 -7.34
C ALA A 297 -10.13 15.56 -6.32
N PHE A 298 -9.81 16.77 -6.79
CA PHE A 298 -9.42 17.98 -6.07
C PHE A 298 -9.34 19.13 -7.07
#